data_AF-A0A229T2X6-F1
#
_entry.id   AF-A0A229T2X6-F1
#
_cell.length_a   1.000
_cell.length_b   1.000
_cell.length_c   1.000
_cell.angle_alpha   90.00
_cell.angle_beta   90.00
_cell.angle_gamma   90.00
#
_symmetry.space_group_name_H-M   'P 1'
#
loop_
_entity.id
_entity.type
_entity.pdbx_description
1 polymer ?
#
loop_
_entity_poly.entity_id
_entity_poly.type
_entity_poly.pdbx_seq_one_letter_code
_entity_poly.pdbx_strand_id
1 'polypeptide(L)'
;MAPPQQAWLLRLGELRFRVFSGAPVVEVSPEQWGLDAGSVRQAAASRRYRETPPDQPGFLRFEFAPGFFPPHFDPGPGTDADRRRLARLLGGQEQFWASLRRLRLSRADVGAVAAAAGMAVAAEVADTSDRLLLLRRNGLPDEELRPRTVRRGPALGVVQGVVAVVCVLGFAVGIGIAAKSGRQWPLLVIPVGLGITIGAQVLIRAVAGRSPRMPWLDERFGGTSRVVVDPPPSVSTELLGEVASLYGYFFAGMRHSGRNNVSFLFAKCRPGLVFGTPAPVPPAVFTVPAETPGREQWLRNHLDGRAELWVSVREAKLTPARIAEIAGGEGLVPVAEFADTTDRIVLLRRDPPPPVTGRRFRMSFAGFLAPAAWILLCFGGSGLTTAITGDERVFAIGFALTFLGVPPLLWVLRIFPRSVRVGWLAGEFTGRDTVRFFSGQFDVSPELVRQIAAFHGYFYLDETSTNAQGTLVTYGRRR
;
A
#
# COMPACT_ATOMS: atom_id res chain seq x y z
N MET A 1 5.79 1.61 -23.43
CA MET A 1 7.26 1.58 -23.30
C MET A 1 7.64 2.25 -21.99
N ALA A 2 8.43 1.60 -21.15
CA ALA A 2 8.96 2.25 -19.96
C ALA A 2 9.96 3.35 -20.38
N PRO A 3 10.05 4.48 -19.66
CA PRO A 3 11.08 5.49 -19.93
C PRO A 3 12.48 4.84 -19.92
N PRO A 4 13.43 5.31 -20.75
CA PRO A 4 14.74 4.68 -20.94
C PRO A 4 15.50 4.44 -19.62
N GLN A 5 15.37 5.36 -18.67
CA GLN A 5 15.94 5.24 -17.33
C GLN A 5 15.33 4.08 -16.51
N GLN A 6 14.03 3.84 -16.65
CA GLN A 6 13.36 2.73 -15.94
C GLN A 6 13.71 1.37 -16.55
N ALA A 7 13.88 1.31 -17.88
CA ALA A 7 14.38 0.12 -18.56
C ALA A 7 15.82 -0.20 -18.13
N TRP A 8 16.68 0.83 -18.01
CA TRP A 8 18.04 0.68 -17.49
C TRP A 8 18.07 0.13 -16.05
N LEU A 9 17.27 0.71 -15.14
CA LEU A 9 17.18 0.26 -13.74
C LEU A 9 16.68 -1.18 -13.62
N LEU A 10 15.71 -1.57 -14.45
CA LEU A 10 15.21 -2.94 -14.52
C LEU A 10 16.32 -3.93 -14.92
N ARG A 11 17.10 -3.60 -15.97
CA ARG A 11 18.20 -4.46 -16.43
C ARG A 11 19.30 -4.57 -15.39
N LEU A 12 19.66 -3.47 -14.73
CA LEU A 12 20.65 -3.48 -13.64
C LEU A 12 20.18 -4.34 -12.45
N GLY A 13 18.90 -4.24 -12.08
CA GLY A 13 18.29 -5.08 -11.05
C GLY A 13 18.28 -6.55 -11.44
N GLU A 14 17.80 -6.88 -12.64
CA GLU A 14 17.82 -8.25 -13.16
C GLU A 14 19.25 -8.82 -13.18
N LEU A 15 20.26 -8.03 -13.58
CA LEU A 15 21.66 -8.45 -13.55
C LEU A 15 22.14 -8.78 -12.13
N ARG A 16 21.92 -7.88 -11.16
CA ARG A 16 22.35 -8.07 -9.76
C ARG A 16 21.77 -9.33 -9.13
N PHE A 17 20.53 -9.69 -9.44
CA PHE A 17 19.83 -10.75 -8.72
C PHE A 17 19.72 -12.06 -9.49
N ARG A 18 19.66 -12.02 -10.83
CA ARG A 18 19.59 -13.24 -11.64
C ARG A 18 20.98 -13.78 -11.98
N VAL A 19 21.93 -12.89 -12.25
CA VAL A 19 23.26 -13.26 -12.75
C VAL A 19 24.27 -13.31 -11.60
N PHE A 20 24.28 -12.30 -10.72
CA PHE A 20 25.11 -12.28 -9.51
C PHE A 20 24.40 -12.89 -8.29
N SER A 21 23.90 -14.12 -8.46
CA SER A 21 23.06 -14.84 -7.49
C SER A 21 23.84 -15.64 -6.43
N GLY A 22 25.17 -15.61 -6.45
CA GLY A 22 26.04 -16.43 -5.60
C GLY A 22 26.69 -17.61 -6.33
N ALA A 23 26.45 -17.75 -7.65
CA ALA A 23 27.21 -18.68 -8.50
C ALA A 23 28.72 -18.41 -8.36
N PRO A 24 29.57 -19.45 -8.32
CA PRO A 24 31.00 -19.31 -8.04
C PRO A 24 31.73 -18.47 -9.09
N VAL A 25 31.33 -18.61 -10.35
CA VAL A 25 31.87 -17.84 -11.48
C VAL A 25 30.71 -17.41 -12.38
N VAL A 26 30.79 -16.18 -12.88
CA VAL A 26 29.76 -15.55 -13.71
C VAL A 26 30.42 -14.78 -14.84
N GLU A 27 29.98 -15.00 -16.08
CA GLU A 27 30.38 -14.21 -17.23
C GLU A 27 29.20 -13.40 -17.77
N VAL A 28 29.45 -12.12 -18.04
CA VAL A 28 28.42 -11.16 -18.44
C VAL A 28 28.92 -10.34 -19.63
N SER A 29 28.14 -10.30 -20.71
CA SER A 29 28.34 -9.33 -21.79
C SER A 29 27.59 -8.03 -21.46
N PRO A 30 28.28 -6.88 -21.28
CA PRO A 30 27.62 -5.61 -21.03
C PRO A 30 26.65 -5.22 -22.17
N GLU A 31 27.02 -5.52 -23.42
CA GLU A 31 26.21 -5.25 -24.61
C GLU A 31 24.89 -6.04 -24.61
N GLN A 32 24.92 -7.33 -24.26
CA GLN A 32 23.71 -8.17 -24.16
C GLN A 32 22.71 -7.59 -23.14
N TRP A 33 23.23 -7.00 -22.06
CA TRP A 33 22.43 -6.37 -21.02
C TRP A 33 22.08 -4.91 -21.33
N GLY A 34 22.62 -4.33 -22.40
CA GLY A 34 22.47 -2.91 -22.71
C GLY A 34 22.87 -2.01 -21.53
N LEU A 35 23.94 -2.39 -20.83
CA LEU A 35 24.55 -1.66 -19.70
C LEU A 35 26.01 -1.39 -20.05
N ASP A 36 26.57 -0.29 -19.53
CA ASP A 36 28.01 -0.06 -19.65
C ASP A 36 28.80 -0.99 -18.70
N ALA A 37 30.06 -1.25 -19.03
CA ALA A 37 30.93 -2.12 -18.24
C ALA A 37 31.11 -1.64 -16.79
N GLY A 38 31.08 -0.33 -16.53
CA GLY A 38 31.18 0.24 -15.18
C GLY A 38 29.98 -0.16 -14.32
N SER A 39 28.77 -0.05 -14.86
CA SER A 39 27.52 -0.47 -14.20
C SER A 39 27.51 -1.98 -13.89
N VAL A 40 28.01 -2.81 -14.81
CA VAL A 40 28.13 -4.26 -14.60
C VAL A 40 29.12 -4.57 -13.47
N ARG A 41 30.29 -3.91 -13.44
CA ARG A 41 31.27 -4.05 -12.35
C ARG A 41 30.72 -3.60 -11.01
N GLN A 42 29.99 -2.48 -10.98
CA GLN A 42 29.35 -1.98 -9.76
C GLN A 42 28.30 -2.98 -9.25
N ALA A 43 27.49 -3.55 -10.15
CA ALA A 43 26.55 -4.62 -9.83
C ALA A 43 27.26 -5.85 -9.25
N ALA A 44 28.35 -6.30 -9.88
CA ALA A 44 29.15 -7.43 -9.42
C ALA A 44 29.76 -7.18 -8.02
N ALA A 45 30.42 -6.03 -7.84
CA ALA A 45 31.06 -5.64 -6.59
C ALA A 45 30.05 -5.55 -5.43
N SER A 46 28.86 -4.98 -5.67
CA SER A 46 27.77 -4.94 -4.68
C SER A 46 27.29 -6.32 -4.23
N ARG A 47 27.55 -7.34 -5.05
CA ARG A 47 27.19 -8.74 -4.81
C ARG A 47 28.42 -9.59 -4.41
N ARG A 48 29.52 -8.94 -4.02
CA ARG A 48 30.78 -9.56 -3.57
C ARG A 48 31.48 -10.42 -4.62
N TYR A 49 31.32 -10.04 -5.88
CA TYR A 49 32.09 -10.61 -6.95
C TYR A 49 33.34 -9.77 -7.21
N ARG A 50 34.48 -10.45 -7.40
CA ARG A 50 35.71 -9.84 -7.91
C ARG A 50 35.81 -10.07 -9.40
N GLU A 51 36.23 -9.06 -10.15
CA GLU A 51 36.51 -9.23 -11.58
C GLU A 51 37.78 -10.09 -11.75
N THR A 52 37.70 -11.05 -12.66
CA THR A 52 38.80 -11.92 -13.08
C THR A 52 38.96 -11.82 -14.59
N PRO A 53 40.13 -12.16 -15.17
CA PRO A 53 40.30 -12.14 -16.62
C PRO A 53 39.20 -12.98 -17.32
N PRO A 54 38.53 -12.44 -18.35
CA PRO A 54 37.48 -13.16 -19.06
C PRO A 54 38.05 -14.21 -20.02
N ASP A 55 37.33 -15.31 -20.22
CA ASP A 55 37.72 -16.34 -21.18
C ASP A 55 37.41 -15.93 -22.64
N GLN A 56 36.51 -14.95 -22.82
CA GLN A 56 36.03 -14.49 -24.13
C GLN A 56 36.15 -12.97 -24.29
N PRO A 57 36.54 -12.48 -25.49
CA PRO A 57 36.56 -11.04 -25.77
C PRO A 57 35.13 -10.47 -25.71
N GLY A 58 34.97 -9.28 -25.11
CA GLY A 58 33.66 -8.61 -24.97
C GLY A 58 32.83 -9.06 -23.76
N PHE A 59 33.32 -10.01 -22.96
CA PHE A 59 32.71 -10.42 -21.70
C PHE A 59 33.50 -9.90 -20.50
N LEU A 60 32.80 -9.74 -19.38
CA LEU A 60 33.38 -9.53 -18.06
C LEU A 60 33.17 -10.80 -17.24
N ARG A 61 34.24 -11.32 -16.64
CA ARG A 61 34.18 -12.50 -15.78
C ARG A 61 34.35 -12.10 -14.32
N PHE A 62 33.56 -12.75 -13.48
CA PHE A 62 33.43 -12.42 -12.08
C PHE A 62 33.45 -13.69 -11.24
N GLU A 63 34.23 -13.69 -10.17
CA GLU A 63 34.29 -14.80 -9.21
C GLU A 63 33.68 -14.36 -7.87
N PHE A 64 32.82 -15.20 -7.31
CA PHE A 64 32.20 -14.91 -6.00
C PHE A 64 33.23 -15.06 -4.89
N ALA A 65 33.65 -13.94 -4.30
CA ALA A 65 34.75 -13.88 -3.35
C ALA A 65 34.35 -13.11 -2.07
N PRO A 66 33.36 -13.59 -1.31
CA PRO A 66 32.81 -12.86 -0.16
C PRO A 66 33.83 -12.56 0.94
N GLY A 67 34.90 -13.34 1.06
CA GLY A 67 35.98 -13.13 2.04
C GLY A 67 36.99 -12.03 1.66
N PHE A 68 36.99 -11.56 0.42
CA PHE A 68 37.85 -10.44 -0.03
C PHE A 68 37.26 -9.07 0.29
N PHE A 69 35.98 -9.02 0.67
CA PHE A 69 35.32 -7.79 1.09
C PHE A 69 35.38 -7.73 2.62
N PRO A 70 35.83 -6.62 3.23
CA PRO A 70 35.93 -6.52 4.69
C PRO A 70 34.57 -6.81 5.33
N PRO A 71 34.53 -7.42 6.54
CA PRO A 71 33.29 -7.63 7.24
C PRO A 71 32.63 -6.26 7.47
N HIS A 72 31.50 -6.04 6.81
CA HIS A 72 30.82 -4.75 6.71
C HIS A 72 30.50 -4.12 8.07
N PHE A 73 30.37 -4.94 9.11
CA PHE A 73 29.93 -4.50 10.43
C PHE A 73 30.27 -5.56 11.49
N ASP A 74 31.01 -5.18 12.54
CA ASP A 74 31.24 -6.00 13.74
C ASP A 74 30.61 -5.31 14.97
N PRO A 75 29.46 -5.80 15.47
CA PRO A 75 28.80 -5.24 16.65
C PRO A 75 29.49 -5.56 17.98
N GLY A 76 30.54 -6.39 17.99
CA GLY A 76 31.12 -6.96 19.19
C GLY A 76 30.40 -8.23 19.68
N PRO A 77 30.91 -8.89 20.74
CA PRO A 77 30.50 -10.24 21.16
C PRO A 77 29.12 -10.33 21.84
N GLY A 78 28.44 -9.21 22.04
CA GLY A 78 27.14 -9.12 22.71
C GLY A 78 27.08 -9.69 24.13
N THR A 79 25.93 -9.56 24.77
CA THR A 79 25.71 -10.05 26.15
C THR A 79 24.69 -11.20 26.20
N ASP A 80 24.71 -12.00 27.26
CA ASP A 80 23.68 -13.03 27.49
C ASP A 80 22.28 -12.45 27.65
N ALA A 81 22.18 -11.19 28.09
CA ALA A 81 20.92 -10.47 28.12
C ALA A 81 20.37 -10.22 26.71
N ASP A 82 21.24 -9.88 25.75
CA ASP A 82 20.88 -9.69 24.34
C ASP A 82 20.46 -11.02 23.70
N ARG A 83 21.20 -12.12 23.97
CA ARG A 83 20.84 -13.47 23.50
C ARG A 83 19.45 -13.90 24.01
N ARG A 84 19.18 -13.74 25.31
CA ARG A 84 17.87 -14.04 25.92
C ARG A 84 16.76 -13.14 25.39
N ARG A 85 17.06 -11.88 25.10
CA ARG A 85 16.10 -10.94 24.47
C ARG A 85 15.74 -11.40 23.07
N LEU A 86 16.72 -11.78 22.24
CA LEU A 86 16.48 -12.31 20.91
C LEU A 86 15.64 -13.59 20.96
N ALA A 87 16.01 -14.57 21.81
CA ALA A 87 15.25 -15.82 21.96
C ALA A 87 13.76 -15.58 22.27
N ARG A 88 13.45 -14.64 23.18
CA ARG A 88 12.06 -14.24 23.49
C ARG A 88 11.34 -13.62 22.29
N LEU A 89 12.05 -12.88 21.43
CA LEU A 89 11.45 -12.27 20.24
C LEU A 89 11.10 -13.31 19.17
N LEU A 90 11.90 -14.38 19.05
CA LEU A 90 11.73 -15.44 18.06
C LEU A 90 10.60 -16.43 18.39
N GLY A 91 10.33 -16.69 19.68
CA GLY A 91 9.45 -17.78 20.13
C GLY A 91 8.03 -17.82 19.55
N GLY A 92 7.52 -16.72 18.98
CA GLY A 92 6.20 -16.65 18.36
C GLY A 92 6.20 -16.20 16.90
N GLN A 93 7.33 -16.28 16.19
CA GLN A 93 7.45 -15.78 14.82
C GLN A 93 7.84 -16.90 13.85
N GLU A 94 7.30 -16.84 12.64
CA GLU A 94 7.72 -17.70 11.52
C GLU A 94 8.89 -17.09 10.75
N GLN A 95 8.96 -15.75 10.71
CA GLN A 95 9.97 -14.96 10.02
C GLN A 95 10.34 -13.73 10.86
N PHE A 96 11.63 -13.36 10.86
CA PHE A 96 12.15 -12.25 11.67
C PHE A 96 13.37 -11.58 11.05
N TRP A 97 13.31 -10.28 10.83
CA TRP A 97 14.49 -9.46 10.49
C TRP A 97 15.26 -9.04 11.75
N ALA A 98 16.49 -9.51 11.86
CA ALA A 98 17.41 -9.22 12.95
C ALA A 98 18.49 -8.22 12.50
N SER A 99 18.51 -7.03 13.11
CA SER A 99 19.60 -6.05 12.94
C SER A 99 20.72 -6.33 13.94
N LEU A 100 21.92 -6.62 13.42
CA LEU A 100 23.09 -6.87 14.25
C LEU A 100 23.49 -5.63 15.04
N ARG A 101 23.33 -4.42 14.47
CA ARG A 101 23.63 -3.16 15.19
C ARG A 101 22.71 -2.94 16.37
N ARG A 102 21.41 -3.21 16.21
CA ARG A 102 20.41 -3.01 17.27
C ARG A 102 20.49 -4.11 18.33
N LEU A 103 20.78 -5.34 17.93
CA LEU A 103 20.90 -6.47 18.85
C LEU A 103 22.24 -6.49 19.56
N ARG A 104 23.28 -5.85 18.99
CA ARG A 104 24.67 -5.90 19.48
C ARG A 104 25.18 -7.34 19.61
N LEU A 105 24.70 -8.23 18.74
CA LEU A 105 25.07 -9.65 18.71
C LEU A 105 25.86 -9.94 17.44
N SER A 106 26.87 -10.78 17.53
CA SER A 106 27.58 -11.26 16.34
C SER A 106 26.66 -12.09 15.43
N ARG A 107 27.01 -12.24 14.16
CA ARG A 107 26.28 -13.12 13.22
C ARG A 107 26.22 -14.56 13.74
N ALA A 108 27.29 -15.03 14.38
CA ALA A 108 27.36 -16.37 14.97
C ALA A 108 26.39 -16.50 16.16
N ASP A 109 26.34 -15.51 17.06
CA ASP A 109 25.41 -15.50 18.19
C ASP A 109 23.95 -15.50 17.73
N VAL A 110 23.61 -14.65 16.76
CA VAL A 110 22.26 -14.61 16.19
C VAL A 110 21.91 -15.95 15.54
N GLY A 111 22.85 -16.55 14.80
CA GLY A 111 22.67 -17.87 14.21
C GLY A 111 22.43 -18.97 15.26
N ALA A 112 23.21 -18.97 16.35
CA ALA A 112 23.06 -19.93 17.44
C ALA A 112 21.71 -19.80 18.16
N VAL A 113 21.30 -18.56 18.48
CA VAL A 113 20.01 -18.28 19.11
C VAL A 113 18.84 -18.62 18.19
N ALA A 114 18.97 -18.33 16.89
CA ALA A 114 17.97 -18.69 15.88
C ALA A 114 17.82 -20.21 15.76
N ALA A 115 18.93 -20.94 15.67
CA ALA A 115 18.94 -22.40 15.59
C ALA A 115 18.28 -23.02 16.82
N ALA A 116 18.59 -22.52 18.03
CA ALA A 116 17.94 -22.96 19.27
C ALA A 116 16.42 -22.70 19.29
N ALA A 117 15.94 -21.70 18.53
CA ALA A 117 14.51 -21.40 18.36
C ALA A 117 13.87 -22.14 17.16
N GLY A 118 14.58 -23.07 16.52
CA GLY A 118 14.08 -23.80 15.34
C GLY A 118 14.05 -22.96 14.05
N MET A 119 14.88 -21.91 13.98
CA MET A 119 14.99 -21.00 12.84
C MET A 119 16.38 -21.07 12.21
N ALA A 120 16.47 -20.80 10.90
CA ALA A 120 17.70 -20.67 10.14
C ALA A 120 17.82 -19.26 9.54
N VAL A 121 19.05 -18.85 9.23
CA VAL A 121 19.31 -17.62 8.47
C VAL A 121 18.98 -17.89 7.00
N ALA A 122 17.85 -17.37 6.53
CA ALA A 122 17.37 -17.53 5.16
C ALA A 122 18.00 -16.52 4.20
N ALA A 123 18.30 -15.31 4.67
CA ALA A 123 18.98 -14.29 3.88
C ALA A 123 19.81 -13.37 4.77
N GLU A 124 20.82 -12.74 4.17
CA GLU A 124 21.67 -11.76 4.82
C GLU A 124 21.87 -10.57 3.89
N VAL A 125 21.71 -9.38 4.46
CA VAL A 125 21.90 -8.10 3.80
C VAL A 125 22.81 -7.26 4.69
N ALA A 126 23.80 -6.57 4.12
CA ALA A 126 24.74 -5.77 4.91
C ALA A 126 25.20 -4.54 4.13
N ASP A 127 25.46 -3.47 4.86
CA ASP A 127 26.16 -2.29 4.39
C ASP A 127 27.13 -1.80 5.48
N THR A 128 27.75 -0.64 5.29
CA THR A 128 28.66 -0.05 6.30
C THR A 128 27.97 0.38 7.60
N SER A 129 26.64 0.43 7.63
CA SER A 129 25.86 0.97 8.73
C SER A 129 25.21 -0.10 9.63
N ASP A 130 24.90 -1.27 9.07
CA ASP A 130 24.26 -2.40 9.75
C ASP A 130 24.36 -3.70 8.93
N ARG A 131 24.08 -4.83 9.59
CA ARG A 131 23.90 -6.13 8.97
C ARG A 131 22.55 -6.69 9.41
N LEU A 132 21.69 -6.95 8.44
CA LEU A 132 20.36 -7.50 8.63
C LEU A 132 20.35 -8.99 8.28
N LEU A 133 19.86 -9.82 9.18
CA LEU A 133 19.67 -11.25 8.98
C LEU A 133 18.17 -11.55 8.92
N LEU A 134 17.73 -12.20 7.85
CA LEU A 134 16.39 -12.75 7.77
C LEU A 134 16.40 -14.15 8.37
N LEU A 135 15.74 -14.30 9.51
CA LEU A 135 15.57 -15.59 10.19
C LEU A 135 14.22 -16.18 9.79
N ARG A 136 14.17 -17.46 9.43
CA ARG A 136 12.93 -18.19 9.11
C ARG A 136 12.89 -19.54 9.81
N ARG A 137 11.70 -20.00 10.20
CA ARG A 137 11.49 -21.33 10.78
C ARG A 137 11.80 -22.41 9.74
N ASN A 138 12.46 -23.48 10.18
CA ASN A 138 12.81 -24.60 9.31
C ASN A 138 11.54 -25.27 8.74
N GLY A 139 11.57 -25.66 7.47
CA GLY A 139 10.45 -26.35 6.79
C GLY A 139 9.43 -25.43 6.11
N LEU A 140 9.65 -24.12 6.09
CA LEU A 140 8.87 -23.21 5.24
C LEU A 140 9.36 -23.29 3.78
N PRO A 141 8.47 -23.25 2.77
CA PRO A 141 8.88 -23.28 1.36
C PRO A 141 9.79 -22.10 1.00
N ASP A 142 10.82 -22.35 0.20
CA ASP A 142 11.73 -21.29 -0.29
C ASP A 142 10.98 -20.23 -1.11
N GLU A 143 9.91 -20.64 -1.81
CA GLU A 143 9.03 -19.76 -2.61
C GLU A 143 8.21 -18.77 -1.77
N GLU A 144 8.13 -18.98 -0.45
CA GLU A 144 7.37 -18.16 0.49
C GLU A 144 8.23 -17.16 1.28
N LEU A 145 9.14 -16.42 0.61
CA LEU A 145 9.58 -15.12 1.17
C LEU A 145 8.45 -14.08 1.19
N ARG A 146 7.24 -14.46 0.79
CA ARG A 146 6.06 -13.61 0.91
C ARG A 146 5.86 -13.24 2.38
N PRO A 147 5.66 -11.96 2.69
CA PRO A 147 5.13 -11.55 3.97
C PRO A 147 3.83 -12.32 4.18
N ARG A 148 3.85 -13.36 5.02
CA ARG A 148 2.60 -13.89 5.56
C ARG A 148 2.05 -12.72 6.34
N THR A 149 0.94 -12.19 5.85
CA THR A 149 0.21 -11.08 6.46
C THR A 149 0.02 -11.44 7.91
N VAL A 150 0.89 -10.89 8.76
CA VAL A 150 0.71 -10.96 10.22
C VAL A 150 -0.70 -10.47 10.41
N ARG A 151 -1.54 -11.35 10.98
CA ARG A 151 -2.93 -11.10 11.34
C ARG A 151 -3.03 -9.63 11.72
N ARG A 152 -3.62 -8.80 10.83
CA ARG A 152 -3.55 -7.33 10.93
C ARG A 152 -3.92 -6.98 12.37
N GLY A 153 -2.91 -6.67 13.18
CA GLY A 153 -3.15 -5.89 14.37
C GLY A 153 -3.84 -4.62 13.90
N PRO A 154 -4.70 -4.00 14.72
CA PRO A 154 -5.27 -2.70 14.35
C PRO A 154 -4.12 -1.84 13.83
N ALA A 155 -4.22 -1.40 12.57
CA ALA A 155 -3.13 -0.69 11.91
C ALA A 155 -2.63 0.39 12.87
N LEU A 156 -1.34 0.72 12.85
CA LEU A 156 -0.81 1.75 13.75
C LEU A 156 -1.67 3.04 13.71
N GLY A 157 -2.27 3.35 12.55
CA GLY A 157 -3.27 4.41 12.37
C GLY A 157 -4.62 4.18 13.08
N VAL A 158 -5.11 2.94 13.21
CA VAL A 158 -6.29 2.59 14.03
C VAL A 158 -5.96 2.76 15.52
N VAL A 159 -4.79 2.32 15.97
CA VAL A 159 -4.36 2.55 17.37
C VAL A 159 -4.21 4.04 17.66
N GLN A 160 -3.60 4.80 16.74
CA GLN A 160 -3.52 6.26 16.82
C GLN A 160 -4.89 6.93 16.79
N GLY A 161 -5.81 6.43 15.95
CA GLY A 161 -7.19 6.91 15.88
C GLY A 161 -7.95 6.66 17.17
N VAL A 162 -7.83 5.46 17.75
CA VAL A 162 -8.44 5.11 19.04
C VAL A 162 -7.85 5.97 20.16
N VAL A 163 -6.53 6.14 20.23
CA VAL A 163 -5.88 7.00 21.23
C VAL A 163 -6.34 8.45 21.08
N ALA A 164 -6.42 8.97 19.86
CA ALA A 164 -6.93 10.33 19.60
C ALA A 164 -8.40 10.47 20.05
N VAL A 165 -9.25 9.49 19.73
CA VAL A 165 -10.66 9.48 20.16
C VAL A 165 -10.78 9.43 21.67
N VAL A 166 -10.00 8.58 22.35
CA VAL A 166 -9.99 8.50 23.82
C VAL A 166 -9.49 9.79 24.46
N CYS A 167 -8.46 10.43 23.90
CA CYS A 167 -7.97 11.72 24.38
C CYS A 167 -9.03 12.82 24.20
N VAL A 168 -9.73 12.86 23.06
CA VAL A 168 -10.81 13.83 22.81
C VAL A 168 -12.00 13.60 23.72
N LEU A 169 -12.39 12.33 23.95
CA LEU A 169 -13.46 11.99 24.90
C LEU A 169 -13.08 12.37 26.33
N GLY A 170 -11.86 12.04 26.76
CA GLY A 170 -11.35 12.42 28.08
C GLY A 170 -11.31 13.94 28.27
N PHE A 171 -10.97 14.68 27.22
CA PHE A 171 -10.98 16.14 27.22
C PHE A 171 -12.41 16.71 27.34
N ALA A 172 -13.37 16.16 26.59
CA ALA A 172 -14.78 16.57 26.65
C ALA A 172 -15.40 16.27 28.03
N VAL A 173 -15.11 15.10 28.60
CA VAL A 173 -15.55 14.75 29.97
C VAL A 173 -14.91 15.67 31.00
N GLY A 174 -13.61 15.97 30.86
CA GLY A 174 -12.88 16.90 31.72
C GLY A 174 -13.48 18.31 31.71
N ILE A 175 -13.84 18.83 30.54
CA ILE A 175 -14.55 20.12 30.42
C ILE A 175 -15.91 20.05 31.11
N GLY A 176 -16.68 18.99 30.91
CA GLY A 176 -18.01 18.85 31.53
C GLY A 176 -17.97 18.79 33.07
N ILE A 177 -16.95 18.13 33.64
CA ILE A 177 -16.74 18.11 35.10
C ILE A 177 -16.26 19.47 35.60
N ALA A 178 -15.35 20.13 34.89
CA ALA A 178 -14.85 21.46 35.25
C ALA A 178 -15.98 22.50 35.24
N ALA A 179 -16.83 22.51 34.20
CA ALA A 179 -17.99 23.39 34.08
C ALA A 179 -18.98 23.22 35.24
N LYS A 180 -19.23 21.98 35.69
CA LYS A 180 -20.10 21.72 36.86
C LYS A 180 -19.50 22.14 38.19
N SER A 181 -18.17 22.21 38.30
CA SER A 181 -17.49 22.46 39.58
C SER A 181 -17.35 23.94 39.94
N GLY A 182 -17.78 24.87 39.07
CA GLY A 182 -17.65 26.32 39.30
C GLY A 182 -16.21 26.83 39.44
N ARG A 183 -15.22 25.95 39.21
CA ARG A 183 -13.79 26.20 39.42
C ARG A 183 -13.14 26.54 38.08
N GLN A 184 -12.42 27.67 38.02
CA GLN A 184 -11.71 28.21 36.84
C GLN A 184 -10.48 27.37 36.43
N TRP A 185 -10.62 26.05 36.34
CA TRP A 185 -9.58 25.14 35.84
C TRP A 185 -9.49 24.96 34.30
N PRO A 186 -10.34 25.53 33.40
CA PRO A 186 -10.30 25.14 31.99
C PRO A 186 -8.99 25.53 31.27
N LEU A 187 -8.22 26.48 31.81
CA LEU A 187 -6.93 26.90 31.25
C LEU A 187 -5.80 25.89 31.45
N LEU A 188 -5.88 24.99 32.44
CA LEU A 188 -4.85 23.96 32.69
C LEU A 188 -5.11 22.65 31.95
N VAL A 189 -6.36 22.37 31.55
CA VAL A 189 -6.72 21.11 30.88
C VAL A 189 -6.20 21.07 29.44
N ILE A 190 -6.21 22.22 28.75
CA ILE A 190 -5.70 22.37 27.37
C ILE A 190 -4.21 22.00 27.25
N PRO A 191 -3.28 22.60 28.03
CA PRO A 191 -1.86 22.27 27.94
C PRO A 191 -1.54 20.84 28.40
N VAL A 192 -2.29 20.29 29.37
CA VAL A 192 -2.10 18.91 29.83
C VAL A 192 -2.56 17.90 28.75
N GLY A 193 -3.70 18.13 28.10
CA GLY A 193 -4.19 17.30 27.01
C GLY A 193 -3.26 17.35 25.77
N LEU A 194 -2.73 18.53 25.45
CA LEU A 194 -1.74 18.70 24.39
C LEU A 194 -0.41 18.02 24.74
N GLY A 195 0.03 18.14 26.00
CA GLY A 195 1.25 17.47 26.50
C GLY A 195 1.14 15.94 26.45
N ILE A 196 -0.01 15.37 26.81
CA ILE A 196 -0.25 13.92 26.75
C ILE A 196 -0.27 13.42 25.30
N THR A 197 -0.90 14.14 24.38
CA THR A 197 -0.97 13.74 22.96
C THR A 197 0.40 13.85 22.27
N ILE A 198 1.15 14.93 22.52
CA ILE A 198 2.53 15.07 22.03
C ILE A 198 3.44 14.00 22.66
N GLY A 199 3.33 13.79 23.98
CA GLY A 199 4.09 12.76 24.70
C GLY A 199 3.81 11.35 24.19
N ALA A 200 2.54 11.02 23.91
CA ALA A 200 2.15 9.75 23.32
C ALA A 200 2.70 9.59 21.89
N GLN A 201 2.66 10.63 21.05
CA GLN A 201 3.25 10.58 19.71
C GLN A 201 4.78 10.40 19.74
N VAL A 202 5.47 11.12 20.63
CA VAL A 202 6.92 10.99 20.82
C VAL A 202 7.27 9.59 21.33
N LEU A 203 6.52 9.07 22.31
CA LEU A 203 6.73 7.73 22.85
C LEU A 203 6.48 6.65 21.78
N ILE A 204 5.41 6.77 20.97
CA ILE A 204 5.13 5.83 19.87
C ILE A 204 6.25 5.88 18.82
N ARG A 205 6.72 7.06 18.43
CA ARG A 205 7.86 7.19 17.49
C ARG A 205 9.16 6.66 18.09
N ALA A 206 9.42 6.90 19.37
CA ALA A 206 10.60 6.41 20.07
C ALA A 206 10.56 4.87 20.23
N VAL A 207 9.39 4.30 20.51
CA VAL A 207 9.20 2.84 20.64
C VAL A 207 9.25 2.16 19.27
N ALA A 208 8.64 2.74 18.23
CA ALA A 208 8.76 2.25 16.84
C ALA A 208 10.21 2.34 16.33
N GLY A 209 10.94 3.38 16.72
CA GLY A 209 12.37 3.54 16.42
C GLY A 209 13.28 2.56 17.18
N ARG A 210 12.91 2.12 18.39
CA ARG A 210 13.70 1.23 19.27
C ARG A 210 13.32 -0.25 19.21
N SER A 211 12.23 -0.61 18.54
CA SER A 211 11.86 -2.02 18.37
C SER A 211 12.94 -2.75 17.54
N PRO A 212 13.55 -3.83 18.05
CA PRO A 212 14.43 -4.69 17.26
C PRO A 212 13.67 -5.46 16.19
N ARG A 213 12.33 -5.50 16.27
CA ARG A 213 11.48 -6.04 15.21
C ARG A 213 11.40 -5.01 14.07
N MET A 214 11.72 -5.43 12.84
CA MET A 214 11.51 -4.64 11.61
C MET A 214 10.38 -5.22 10.74
N PRO A 215 9.15 -5.44 11.29
CA PRO A 215 8.06 -6.05 10.52
C PRO A 215 7.61 -5.17 9.33
N TRP A 216 7.93 -3.88 9.37
CA TRP A 216 7.66 -2.93 8.30
C TRP A 216 8.47 -3.23 7.02
N LEU A 217 9.61 -3.92 7.11
CA LEU A 217 10.36 -4.35 5.93
C LEU A 217 9.55 -5.36 5.12
N ASP A 218 8.99 -6.37 5.79
CA ASP A 218 8.13 -7.36 5.13
C ASP A 218 6.83 -6.71 4.63
N GLU A 219 6.13 -5.94 5.48
CA GLU A 219 4.81 -5.38 5.17
C GLU A 219 4.79 -4.50 3.91
N ARG A 220 5.88 -3.74 3.68
CA ARG A 220 5.95 -2.82 2.55
C ARG A 220 6.17 -3.52 1.22
N PHE A 221 6.87 -4.66 1.20
CA PHE A 221 7.15 -5.42 -0.03
C PHE A 221 6.14 -6.56 -0.28
N GLY A 222 4.87 -6.33 0.07
CA GLY A 222 3.78 -7.31 -0.01
C GLY A 222 3.31 -7.71 -1.41
N GLY A 223 4.06 -7.39 -2.47
CA GLY A 223 3.79 -7.87 -3.83
C GLY A 223 3.13 -6.86 -4.78
N THR A 224 2.86 -5.63 -4.36
CA THR A 224 2.42 -4.54 -5.26
C THR A 224 3.49 -4.23 -6.31
N SER A 225 3.10 -3.75 -7.48
CA SER A 225 4.07 -3.45 -8.56
C SER A 225 4.99 -2.26 -8.24
N ARG A 226 4.57 -1.37 -7.36
CA ARG A 226 5.36 -0.25 -6.83
C ARG A 226 5.06 -0.07 -5.35
N VAL A 227 6.08 0.32 -4.60
CA VAL A 227 6.04 0.55 -3.15
C VAL A 227 6.78 1.84 -2.86
N VAL A 228 6.16 2.73 -2.10
CA VAL A 228 6.84 3.89 -1.52
C VAL A 228 7.21 3.55 -0.09
N VAL A 229 8.49 3.65 0.23
CA VAL A 229 9.03 3.38 1.56
C VAL A 229 9.66 4.66 2.09
N ASP A 230 9.19 5.10 3.26
CA ASP A 230 9.86 6.13 4.03
C ASP A 230 10.99 5.45 4.82
N PRO A 231 12.27 5.72 4.51
CA PRO A 231 13.38 5.10 5.21
C PRO A 231 13.36 5.53 6.69
N PRO A 232 13.45 4.62 7.67
CA PRO A 232 13.73 5.03 9.02
C PRO A 232 15.17 5.58 9.08
N PRO A 233 15.46 6.51 10.01
CA PRO A 233 16.79 7.12 10.13
C PRO A 233 17.92 6.13 10.47
N SER A 234 17.59 4.87 10.80
CA SER A 234 18.55 3.84 11.15
C SER A 234 18.88 2.86 10.02
N VAL A 235 18.22 2.95 8.86
CA VAL A 235 18.44 2.06 7.71
C VAL A 235 18.88 2.93 6.55
N SER A 236 20.07 2.67 6.02
CA SER A 236 20.55 3.40 4.85
C SER A 236 19.70 3.08 3.61
N THR A 237 19.80 3.94 2.61
CA THR A 237 19.23 3.71 1.27
C THR A 237 19.72 2.41 0.64
N GLU A 238 20.99 2.12 0.80
CA GLU A 238 21.65 0.96 0.19
C GLU A 238 21.14 -0.32 0.83
N LEU A 239 21.11 -0.34 2.17
CA LEU A 239 20.59 -1.47 2.95
C LEU A 239 19.11 -1.70 2.65
N LEU A 240 18.31 -0.64 2.52
CA LEU A 240 16.91 -0.76 2.14
C LEU A 240 16.75 -1.30 0.71
N GLY A 241 17.62 -0.90 -0.21
CA GLY A 241 17.63 -1.41 -1.58
C GLY A 241 17.98 -2.90 -1.67
N GLU A 242 18.94 -3.35 -0.86
CA GLU A 242 19.29 -4.77 -0.74
C GLU A 242 18.20 -5.60 -0.03
N VAL A 243 17.46 -5.02 0.91
CA VAL A 243 16.27 -5.72 1.45
C VAL A 243 15.17 -5.79 0.38
N ALA A 244 14.88 -4.67 -0.30
CA ALA A 244 13.86 -4.61 -1.34
C ALA A 244 14.10 -5.66 -2.44
N SER A 245 15.37 -5.86 -2.81
CA SER A 245 15.73 -6.82 -3.85
C SER A 245 15.49 -8.27 -3.48
N LEU A 246 15.59 -8.65 -2.21
CA LEU A 246 15.19 -9.99 -1.75
C LEU A 246 13.70 -10.28 -2.02
N TYR A 247 12.87 -9.23 -2.09
CA TYR A 247 11.46 -9.34 -2.47
C TYR A 247 11.20 -9.11 -3.97
N GLY A 248 12.26 -8.99 -4.78
CA GLY A 248 12.16 -8.74 -6.22
C GLY A 248 11.86 -7.29 -6.58
N TYR A 249 12.16 -6.34 -5.69
CA TYR A 249 12.02 -4.91 -5.95
C TYR A 249 13.35 -4.23 -6.25
N PHE A 250 13.30 -3.18 -7.08
CA PHE A 250 14.45 -2.33 -7.41
C PHE A 250 14.13 -0.88 -7.11
N PHE A 251 15.16 -0.12 -6.77
CA PHE A 251 15.04 1.32 -6.56
C PHE A 251 14.64 2.00 -7.87
N ALA A 252 13.48 2.65 -7.87
CA ALA A 252 12.88 3.32 -9.02
C ALA A 252 12.97 4.86 -8.93
N GLY A 253 13.61 5.38 -7.89
CA GLY A 253 13.87 6.81 -7.70
C GLY A 253 13.43 7.35 -6.35
N MET A 254 13.73 8.62 -6.12
CA MET A 254 13.26 9.35 -4.95
C MET A 254 11.90 9.97 -5.23
N ARG A 255 11.04 9.99 -4.21
CA ARG A 255 9.74 10.61 -4.25
C ARG A 255 9.62 11.62 -3.12
N HIS A 256 9.35 12.87 -3.47
CA HIS A 256 9.19 13.93 -2.48
C HIS A 256 7.78 13.88 -1.91
N SER A 257 7.68 13.53 -0.63
CA SER A 257 6.45 13.47 0.16
C SER A 257 6.36 14.75 1.00
N GLY A 258 5.77 15.80 0.43
CA GLY A 258 5.67 17.10 1.10
C GLY A 258 6.98 17.91 1.10
N ARG A 259 7.05 18.97 1.92
CA ARG A 259 8.12 19.99 1.86
C ARG A 259 9.51 19.45 2.20
N ASN A 260 9.63 18.48 3.10
CA ASN A 260 10.93 18.03 3.65
C ASN A 260 11.11 16.50 3.74
N ASN A 261 10.18 15.67 3.27
CA ASN A 261 10.30 14.22 3.42
C ASN A 261 10.65 13.55 2.09
N VAL A 262 11.78 12.86 2.05
CA VAL A 262 12.23 12.08 0.88
C VAL A 262 11.85 10.63 1.12
N SER A 263 10.88 10.14 0.35
CA SER A 263 10.50 8.74 0.31
C SER A 263 11.24 8.05 -0.85
N PHE A 264 11.44 6.74 -0.76
CA PHE A 264 12.04 5.95 -1.82
C PHE A 264 10.98 5.13 -2.54
N LEU A 265 10.94 5.27 -3.86
CA LEU A 265 10.08 4.47 -4.72
C LEU A 265 10.84 3.21 -5.10
N PHE A 266 10.23 2.06 -4.83
CA PHE A 266 10.67 0.76 -5.29
C PHE A 266 9.66 0.22 -6.30
N ALA A 267 10.13 -0.41 -7.37
CA ALA A 267 9.28 -1.07 -8.35
C ALA A 267 9.61 -2.55 -8.39
N LYS A 268 8.62 -3.41 -8.65
CA LYS A 268 8.81 -4.85 -8.72
C LYS A 268 9.28 -5.23 -10.12
N CYS A 269 10.38 -5.99 -10.24
CA CYS A 269 10.94 -6.36 -11.55
C CYS A 269 9.93 -7.18 -12.38
N ARG A 270 9.17 -8.09 -11.75
CA ARG A 270 8.04 -8.82 -12.35
C ARG A 270 7.00 -9.22 -11.29
N PRO A 271 5.68 -9.15 -11.57
CA PRO A 271 4.68 -9.81 -10.73
C PRO A 271 4.99 -11.31 -10.65
N GLY A 272 5.13 -11.86 -9.44
CA GLY A 272 5.36 -13.30 -9.24
C GLY A 272 6.82 -13.75 -9.10
N LEU A 273 7.82 -12.92 -9.41
CA LEU A 273 9.22 -13.25 -9.13
C LEU A 273 9.52 -12.94 -7.65
N VAL A 274 9.34 -13.94 -6.81
CA VAL A 274 10.02 -14.07 -5.51
C VAL A 274 11.23 -14.96 -5.81
N PHE A 275 12.37 -14.73 -5.14
CA PHE A 275 13.58 -15.56 -5.32
C PHE A 275 13.23 -17.06 -5.44
N GLY A 276 13.74 -17.74 -6.48
CA GLY A 276 13.75 -19.20 -6.60
C GLY A 276 13.04 -19.84 -7.80
N THR A 277 11.89 -19.32 -8.25
CA THR A 277 11.12 -19.98 -9.32
C THR A 277 10.33 -18.97 -10.15
N PRO A 278 10.28 -19.11 -11.48
CA PRO A 278 9.31 -18.38 -12.29
C PRO A 278 7.93 -18.90 -11.90
N ALA A 279 7.19 -18.16 -11.08
CA ALA A 279 5.78 -18.45 -10.90
C ALA A 279 5.09 -18.26 -12.26
N PRO A 280 4.49 -19.30 -12.86
CA PRO A 280 3.54 -19.07 -13.94
C PRO A 280 2.46 -18.18 -13.35
N VAL A 281 2.18 -17.06 -14.00
CA VAL A 281 1.04 -16.23 -13.66
C VAL A 281 -0.18 -17.10 -13.91
N PRO A 282 -0.93 -17.59 -12.90
CA PRO A 282 -2.26 -18.06 -13.21
C PRO A 282 -3.00 -16.82 -13.70
N PRO A 283 -3.65 -16.86 -14.89
CA PRO A 283 -4.54 -15.78 -15.25
C PRO A 283 -5.52 -15.60 -14.09
N ALA A 284 -5.77 -14.34 -13.71
CA ALA A 284 -6.79 -14.04 -12.71
C ALA A 284 -8.15 -14.47 -13.29
N VAL A 285 -8.54 -15.73 -13.07
CA VAL A 285 -9.82 -16.25 -13.53
C VAL A 285 -10.86 -15.90 -12.48
N PHE A 286 -11.56 -14.78 -12.68
CA PHE A 286 -12.82 -14.56 -12.00
C PHE A 286 -13.76 -15.72 -12.36
N THR A 287 -14.16 -16.50 -11.35
CA THR A 287 -15.12 -17.59 -11.55
C THR A 287 -16.53 -17.01 -11.51
N VAL A 288 -17.30 -17.23 -12.58
CA VAL A 288 -18.67 -16.71 -12.69
C VAL A 288 -19.54 -17.37 -11.61
N PRO A 289 -20.32 -16.59 -10.82
CA PRO A 289 -21.23 -17.17 -9.84
C PRO A 289 -22.29 -18.04 -10.50
N ALA A 290 -22.74 -19.09 -9.79
CA ALA A 290 -23.84 -19.93 -10.25
C ALA A 290 -25.12 -19.11 -10.47
N GLU A 291 -25.81 -19.37 -11.58
CA GLU A 291 -27.04 -18.69 -11.94
C GLU A 291 -28.12 -18.93 -10.88
N THR A 292 -28.83 -17.88 -10.50
CA THR A 292 -29.89 -17.95 -9.49
C THR A 292 -31.24 -17.62 -10.13
N PRO A 293 -32.31 -18.42 -9.89
CA PRO A 293 -33.63 -18.13 -10.42
C PRO A 293 -34.11 -16.74 -9.99
N GLY A 294 -34.75 -16.01 -10.91
CA GLY A 294 -35.28 -14.65 -10.68
C GLY A 294 -34.29 -13.50 -10.93
N ARG A 295 -33.00 -13.77 -11.19
CA ARG A 295 -32.01 -12.72 -11.50
C ARG A 295 -32.16 -12.10 -12.89
N GLU A 296 -32.72 -12.85 -13.83
CA GLU A 296 -33.03 -12.31 -15.17
C GLU A 296 -34.11 -11.24 -15.10
N GLN A 297 -35.18 -11.48 -14.32
CA GLN A 297 -36.24 -10.49 -14.12
C GLN A 297 -35.71 -9.25 -13.38
N TRP A 298 -34.84 -9.46 -12.38
CA TRP A 298 -34.13 -8.35 -11.73
C TRP A 298 -33.35 -7.52 -12.76
N LEU A 299 -32.60 -8.16 -13.66
CA LEU A 299 -31.83 -7.47 -14.68
C LEU A 299 -32.74 -6.70 -15.65
N ARG A 300 -33.83 -7.32 -16.15
CA ARG A 300 -34.81 -6.64 -17.03
C ARG A 300 -35.39 -5.38 -16.37
N ASN A 301 -35.82 -5.49 -15.11
CA ASN A 301 -36.32 -4.34 -14.35
C ASN A 301 -35.25 -3.24 -14.15
N HIS A 302 -33.96 -3.60 -14.17
CA HIS A 302 -32.85 -2.63 -14.07
C HIS A 302 -32.45 -2.02 -15.42
N LEU A 303 -32.75 -2.69 -16.53
CA LEU A 303 -32.49 -2.21 -17.89
C LEU A 303 -33.56 -1.23 -18.38
N ASP A 304 -34.80 -1.38 -17.91
CA ASP A 304 -35.94 -0.59 -18.36
C ASP A 304 -35.69 0.92 -18.27
N GLY A 305 -35.99 1.63 -19.37
CA GLY A 305 -35.83 3.08 -19.50
C GLY A 305 -34.39 3.61 -19.51
N ARG A 306 -33.35 2.76 -19.40
CA ARG A 306 -31.96 3.23 -19.31
C ARG A 306 -31.24 3.29 -20.66
N ALA A 307 -30.49 4.37 -20.84
CA ALA A 307 -29.62 4.60 -21.99
C ALA A 307 -28.24 3.95 -21.86
N GLU A 308 -27.74 3.87 -20.62
CA GLU A 308 -26.42 3.38 -20.25
C GLU A 308 -26.54 2.70 -18.89
N LEU A 309 -25.99 1.49 -18.75
CA LEU A 309 -25.98 0.75 -17.50
C LEU A 309 -24.65 0.02 -17.30
N TRP A 310 -24.12 0.14 -16.09
CA TRP A 310 -22.98 -0.65 -15.63
C TRP A 310 -23.51 -1.84 -14.85
N VAL A 311 -23.11 -3.06 -15.20
CA VAL A 311 -23.61 -4.29 -14.57
C VAL A 311 -22.43 -5.09 -14.03
N SER A 312 -22.46 -5.39 -12.73
CA SER A 312 -21.53 -6.33 -12.11
C SER A 312 -22.03 -7.76 -12.34
N VAL A 313 -21.18 -8.62 -12.92
CA VAL A 313 -21.46 -10.04 -13.12
C VAL A 313 -21.68 -10.73 -11.77
N ARG A 314 -20.92 -10.33 -10.75
CA ARG A 314 -21.11 -10.84 -9.37
C ARG A 314 -22.47 -10.48 -8.78
N GLU A 315 -22.94 -9.25 -9.02
CA GLU A 315 -24.23 -8.76 -8.53
C GLU A 315 -25.41 -9.37 -9.29
N ALA A 316 -25.28 -9.42 -10.62
CA ALA A 316 -26.27 -10.01 -11.51
C ALA A 316 -26.38 -11.53 -11.31
N LYS A 317 -25.29 -12.22 -10.94
CA LYS A 317 -25.19 -13.69 -10.89
C LYS A 317 -25.64 -14.33 -12.20
N LEU A 318 -25.25 -13.73 -13.31
CA LEU A 318 -25.54 -14.19 -14.67
C LEU A 318 -24.24 -14.16 -15.46
N THR A 319 -24.07 -15.10 -16.40
CA THR A 319 -22.91 -15.07 -17.29
C THR A 319 -22.90 -13.80 -18.16
N PRO A 320 -21.73 -13.27 -18.56
CA PRO A 320 -21.66 -12.11 -19.46
C PRO A 320 -22.45 -12.31 -20.76
N ALA A 321 -22.44 -13.54 -21.30
CA ALA A 321 -23.21 -13.92 -22.48
C ALA A 321 -24.72 -13.78 -22.23
N ARG A 322 -25.22 -14.28 -21.08
CA ARG A 322 -26.63 -14.15 -20.71
C ARG A 322 -27.04 -12.70 -20.44
N ILE A 323 -26.17 -11.89 -19.84
CA ILE A 323 -26.39 -10.45 -19.66
C ILE A 323 -26.52 -9.77 -21.03
N ALA A 324 -25.64 -10.08 -21.99
CA ALA A 324 -25.69 -9.52 -23.33
C ALA A 324 -26.95 -9.91 -24.11
N GLU A 325 -27.39 -11.17 -23.97
CA GLU A 325 -28.64 -11.66 -24.57
C GLU A 325 -29.87 -10.92 -24.03
N ILE A 326 -29.98 -10.79 -22.70
CA ILE A 326 -31.09 -10.07 -22.05
C ILE A 326 -31.06 -8.59 -22.43
N ALA A 327 -29.88 -7.97 -22.42
CA ALA A 327 -29.71 -6.57 -22.81
C ALA A 327 -30.09 -6.32 -24.27
N GLY A 328 -29.74 -7.24 -25.17
CA GLY A 328 -30.08 -7.17 -26.59
C GLY A 328 -31.60 -7.16 -26.81
N GLY A 329 -32.36 -7.91 -26.00
CA GLY A 329 -33.82 -7.88 -26.02
C GLY A 329 -34.45 -6.53 -25.62
N GLU A 330 -33.71 -5.70 -24.87
CA GLU A 330 -34.13 -4.36 -24.40
C GLU A 330 -33.48 -3.22 -25.23
N GLY A 331 -32.80 -3.55 -26.33
CA GLY A 331 -32.12 -2.58 -27.20
C GLY A 331 -30.80 -2.02 -26.66
N LEU A 332 -30.17 -2.71 -25.70
CA LEU A 332 -28.87 -2.36 -25.12
C LEU A 332 -27.78 -3.33 -25.61
N VAL A 333 -26.64 -2.80 -26.02
CA VAL A 333 -25.50 -3.57 -26.53
C VAL A 333 -24.31 -3.45 -25.56
N PRO A 334 -23.55 -4.53 -25.29
CA PRO A 334 -22.31 -4.45 -24.53
C PRO A 334 -21.25 -3.67 -25.32
N VAL A 335 -20.79 -2.54 -24.77
CA VAL A 335 -19.78 -1.67 -25.39
C VAL A 335 -18.39 -1.95 -24.86
N ALA A 336 -18.28 -2.31 -23.59
CA ALA A 336 -17.01 -2.59 -22.95
C ALA A 336 -17.18 -3.58 -21.80
N GLU A 337 -16.10 -4.27 -21.50
CA GLU A 337 -16.02 -5.20 -20.39
C GLU A 337 -14.72 -4.99 -19.62
N PHE A 338 -14.83 -4.97 -18.30
CA PHE A 338 -13.76 -4.68 -17.37
C PHE A 338 -13.68 -5.79 -16.33
N ALA A 339 -12.50 -6.27 -16.00
CA ALA A 339 -12.34 -7.41 -15.10
C ALA A 339 -11.21 -7.20 -14.10
N ASP A 340 -11.43 -7.66 -12.87
CA ASP A 340 -10.39 -7.82 -11.86
C ASP A 340 -10.54 -9.16 -11.11
N THR A 341 -9.72 -9.38 -10.08
CA THR A 341 -9.74 -10.63 -9.30
C THR A 341 -11.03 -10.87 -8.50
N THR A 342 -11.90 -9.87 -8.40
CA THR A 342 -13.06 -9.86 -7.50
C THR A 342 -14.39 -9.75 -8.22
N ASP A 343 -14.40 -9.20 -9.43
CA ASP A 343 -15.61 -8.94 -10.21
C ASP A 343 -15.30 -8.72 -11.71
N ARG A 344 -16.34 -8.88 -12.52
CA ARG A 344 -16.36 -8.55 -13.94
C ARG A 344 -17.52 -7.60 -14.20
N ILE A 345 -17.27 -6.48 -14.84
CA ILE A 345 -18.23 -5.40 -15.04
C ILE A 345 -18.44 -5.17 -16.53
N VAL A 346 -19.70 -5.22 -16.96
CA VAL A 346 -20.12 -4.99 -18.34
C VAL A 346 -20.78 -3.63 -18.44
N LEU A 347 -20.35 -2.83 -19.43
CA LEU A 347 -20.98 -1.58 -19.80
C LEU A 347 -21.95 -1.82 -20.95
N LEU A 348 -23.25 -1.60 -20.69
CA LEU A 348 -24.32 -1.69 -21.65
C LEU A 348 -24.75 -0.29 -22.10
N ARG A 349 -24.97 -0.09 -23.39
CA ARG A 349 -25.42 1.20 -23.95
C ARG A 349 -26.36 1.00 -25.13
N ARG A 350 -27.30 1.93 -25.33
CA ARG A 350 -28.15 1.94 -26.53
C ARG A 350 -27.33 2.34 -27.75
N ASP A 351 -27.67 1.72 -28.88
CA ASP A 351 -27.14 2.08 -30.21
C ASP A 351 -28.30 2.60 -31.09
N PRO A 352 -28.25 3.84 -31.61
CA PRO A 352 -27.20 4.85 -31.44
C PRO A 352 -27.16 5.44 -30.02
N PRO A 353 -25.97 5.90 -29.56
CA PRO A 353 -25.82 6.48 -28.24
C PRO A 353 -26.69 7.76 -28.13
N PRO A 354 -27.49 7.92 -27.08
CA PRO A 354 -28.27 9.12 -26.91
C PRO A 354 -27.34 10.33 -26.73
N PRO A 355 -27.77 11.53 -27.19
CA PRO A 355 -26.98 12.74 -27.03
C PRO A 355 -26.71 12.96 -25.54
N VAL A 356 -25.46 13.27 -25.18
CA VAL A 356 -25.06 13.51 -23.79
C VAL A 356 -25.58 14.89 -23.37
N THR A 357 -26.88 14.97 -23.10
CA THR A 357 -27.55 16.22 -22.67
C THR A 357 -27.58 16.26 -21.15
N GLY A 358 -26.48 16.68 -20.53
CA GLY A 358 -26.48 16.98 -19.10
C GLY A 358 -25.11 17.04 -18.46
N ARG A 359 -24.93 18.01 -17.56
CA ARG A 359 -23.83 17.97 -16.58
C ARG A 359 -24.08 16.79 -15.64
N ARG A 360 -23.36 15.68 -15.83
CA ARG A 360 -23.39 14.55 -14.89
C ARG A 360 -22.92 15.04 -13.51
N PHE A 361 -23.74 14.82 -12.49
CA PHE A 361 -23.37 15.15 -11.10
C PHE A 361 -22.20 14.27 -10.67
N ARG A 362 -21.13 14.89 -10.17
CA ARG A 362 -19.90 14.20 -9.76
C ARG A 362 -20.03 13.66 -8.35
N MET A 363 -20.08 12.34 -8.21
CA MET A 363 -20.22 11.72 -6.90
C MET A 363 -18.95 11.77 -6.06
N SER A 364 -17.79 12.08 -6.66
CA SER A 364 -16.60 12.46 -5.86
C SER A 364 -16.93 13.62 -4.91
N PHE A 365 -17.73 14.59 -5.35
CA PHE A 365 -18.14 15.75 -4.56
C PHE A 365 -19.21 15.42 -3.52
N ALA A 366 -20.10 14.45 -3.80
CA ALA A 366 -21.11 13.97 -2.86
C ALA A 366 -20.50 13.39 -1.57
N GLY A 367 -19.38 12.68 -1.70
CA GLY A 367 -18.63 12.16 -0.56
C GLY A 367 -18.06 13.24 0.37
N PHE A 368 -17.92 14.49 -0.10
CA PHE A 368 -17.54 15.64 0.72
C PHE A 368 -18.75 16.44 1.20
N LEU A 369 -19.76 16.62 0.34
CA LEU A 369 -20.95 17.40 0.65
C LEU A 369 -21.75 16.79 1.80
N ALA A 370 -21.92 15.47 1.84
CA ALA A 370 -22.70 14.84 2.90
C ALA A 370 -22.08 15.05 4.31
N PRO A 371 -20.77 14.77 4.54
CA PRO A 371 -20.11 15.15 5.78
C PRO A 371 -20.14 16.65 6.08
N ALA A 372 -19.91 17.50 5.07
CA ALA A 372 -19.89 18.95 5.25
C ALA A 372 -21.27 19.50 5.68
N ALA A 373 -22.34 19.04 5.04
CA ALA A 373 -23.71 19.38 5.39
C ALA A 373 -24.06 18.90 6.80
N TRP A 374 -23.61 17.69 7.17
CA TRP A 374 -23.79 17.16 8.53
C TRP A 374 -23.06 17.99 9.58
N ILE A 375 -21.81 18.37 9.32
CA ILE A 375 -21.04 19.27 10.20
C ILE A 375 -21.76 20.61 10.35
N LEU A 376 -22.21 21.21 9.24
CA LEU A 376 -22.91 22.48 9.27
C LEU A 376 -24.20 22.40 10.10
N LEU A 377 -24.98 21.33 9.92
CA LEU A 377 -26.26 21.13 10.60
C LEU A 377 -26.06 20.85 12.09
N CYS A 378 -25.17 19.93 12.45
CA CYS A 378 -24.98 19.51 13.83
C CYS A 378 -24.10 20.49 14.61
N PHE A 379 -22.94 20.87 14.10
CA PHE A 379 -22.02 21.77 14.81
C PHE A 379 -22.41 23.24 14.61
N GLY A 380 -22.64 23.66 13.37
CA GLY A 380 -23.05 25.04 13.07
C GLY A 380 -24.44 25.38 13.65
N GLY A 381 -25.42 24.50 13.45
CA GLY A 381 -26.76 24.66 14.00
C GLY A 381 -26.77 24.74 15.52
N SER A 382 -26.09 23.80 16.21
CA SER A 382 -26.01 23.84 17.67
C SER A 382 -25.23 25.04 18.22
N GLY A 383 -24.18 25.50 17.52
CA GLY A 383 -23.46 26.72 17.88
C GLY A 383 -24.35 27.95 17.82
N LEU A 384 -25.14 28.09 16.75
CA LEU A 384 -26.10 29.18 16.60
C LEU A 384 -27.20 29.12 17.68
N THR A 385 -27.79 27.94 17.92
CA THR A 385 -28.82 27.78 18.95
C THR A 385 -28.28 28.10 20.34
N THR A 386 -27.04 27.70 20.63
CA THR A 386 -26.38 28.00 21.91
C THR A 386 -26.12 29.50 22.06
N ALA A 387 -25.70 30.18 20.99
CA ALA A 387 -25.52 31.64 21.02
C ALA A 387 -26.83 32.40 21.29
N ILE A 388 -27.97 31.87 20.86
CA ILE A 388 -29.30 32.48 21.06
C ILE A 388 -29.87 32.14 22.44
N THR A 389 -29.73 30.90 22.89
CA THR A 389 -30.42 30.38 24.09
C THR A 389 -29.56 30.42 25.35
N GLY A 390 -28.23 30.50 25.21
CA GLY A 390 -27.28 30.38 26.31
C GLY A 390 -27.10 28.95 26.84
N ASP A 391 -27.77 27.94 26.28
CA ASP A 391 -27.67 26.55 26.77
C ASP A 391 -26.49 25.80 26.13
N GLU A 392 -25.39 25.71 26.88
CA GLU A 392 -24.16 25.00 26.48
C GLU A 392 -24.38 23.51 26.19
N ARG A 393 -25.46 22.89 26.73
CA ARG A 393 -25.76 21.48 26.48
C ARG A 393 -26.12 21.22 25.02
N VAL A 394 -26.76 22.19 24.36
CA VAL A 394 -27.14 22.09 22.95
C VAL A 394 -25.90 22.01 22.07
N PHE A 395 -24.89 22.83 22.35
CA PHE A 395 -23.59 22.77 21.66
C PHE A 395 -22.90 21.42 21.87
N ALA A 396 -22.85 20.92 23.10
CA ALA A 396 -22.23 19.64 23.41
C ALA A 396 -22.89 18.47 22.65
N ILE A 397 -24.23 18.47 22.56
CA ILE A 397 -24.98 17.46 21.79
C ILE A 397 -24.64 17.56 20.29
N GLY A 398 -24.68 18.77 19.72
CA GLY A 398 -24.38 18.95 18.29
C GLY A 398 -22.93 18.61 17.93
N PHE A 399 -21.98 18.91 18.81
CA PHE A 399 -20.59 18.47 18.67
C PHE A 399 -20.47 16.94 18.68
N ALA A 400 -21.10 16.26 19.66
CA ALA A 400 -21.09 14.81 19.75
C ALA A 400 -21.70 14.15 18.50
N LEU A 401 -22.85 14.66 18.02
CA LEU A 401 -23.50 14.19 16.80
C LEU A 401 -22.63 14.40 15.55
N THR A 402 -21.87 15.50 15.49
CA THR A 402 -20.92 15.74 14.40
C THR A 402 -19.82 14.68 14.40
N PHE A 403 -19.21 14.43 15.55
CA PHE A 403 -18.14 13.44 15.68
C PHE A 403 -18.61 12.01 15.41
N LEU A 404 -19.82 11.65 15.83
CA LEU A 404 -20.39 10.33 15.60
C LEU A 404 -20.88 10.14 14.16
N GLY A 405 -21.41 11.19 13.52
CA GLY A 405 -22.02 11.09 12.18
C GLY A 405 -21.06 11.30 11.01
N VAL A 406 -19.96 12.05 11.16
CA VAL A 406 -18.99 12.25 10.06
C VAL A 406 -18.33 10.95 9.59
N PRO A 407 -17.83 10.06 10.47
CA PRO A 407 -17.19 8.82 10.04
C PRO A 407 -18.07 7.95 9.13
N PRO A 408 -19.33 7.59 9.46
CA PRO A 408 -20.15 6.77 8.57
C PRO A 408 -20.50 7.49 7.25
N LEU A 409 -20.63 8.82 7.26
CA LEU A 409 -20.91 9.59 6.04
C LEU A 409 -19.74 9.60 5.06
N LEU A 410 -18.49 9.50 5.53
CA LEU A 410 -17.32 9.30 4.66
C LEU A 410 -17.38 7.95 3.91
N TRP A 411 -18.14 6.98 4.42
CA TRP A 411 -18.35 5.67 3.81
C TRP A 411 -19.70 5.53 3.10
N VAL A 412 -20.51 6.59 2.99
CA VAL A 412 -21.88 6.50 2.45
C VAL A 412 -21.91 5.94 1.03
N LEU A 413 -20.88 6.26 0.22
CA LEU A 413 -20.77 5.76 -1.15
C LEU A 413 -20.56 4.25 -1.20
N ARG A 414 -20.08 3.62 -0.11
CA ARG A 414 -19.89 2.17 -0.05
C ARG A 414 -21.17 1.39 0.14
N ILE A 415 -22.25 2.04 0.58
CA ILE A 415 -23.57 1.41 0.74
C ILE A 415 -24.16 1.08 -0.64
N PHE A 416 -23.75 1.82 -1.68
CA PHE A 416 -24.23 1.59 -3.03
C PHE A 416 -23.58 0.37 -3.68
N PRO A 417 -24.32 -0.36 -4.52
CA PRO A 417 -23.78 -1.49 -5.26
C PRO A 417 -22.57 -1.11 -6.10
N ARG A 418 -21.67 -2.07 -6.29
CA ARG A 418 -20.40 -1.86 -6.99
C ARG A 418 -20.59 -1.36 -8.42
N SER A 419 -21.61 -1.87 -9.10
CA SER A 419 -22.06 -1.42 -10.43
C SER A 419 -22.32 0.09 -10.48
N VAL A 420 -23.08 0.61 -9.52
CA VAL A 420 -23.41 2.04 -9.37
C VAL A 420 -22.15 2.86 -9.09
N ARG A 421 -21.31 2.41 -8.15
CA ARG A 421 -20.06 3.09 -7.80
C ARG A 421 -19.12 3.20 -9.01
N VAL A 422 -19.07 2.16 -9.83
CA VAL A 422 -18.27 2.14 -11.07
C VAL A 422 -18.84 3.07 -12.13
N GLY A 423 -20.17 3.13 -12.30
CA GLY A 423 -20.79 4.11 -13.18
C GLY A 423 -20.50 5.55 -12.76
N TRP A 424 -20.51 5.84 -11.46
CA TRP A 424 -20.11 7.14 -10.92
C TRP A 424 -18.63 7.46 -11.15
N LEU A 425 -17.76 6.47 -10.92
CA LEU A 425 -16.33 6.59 -11.20
C LEU A 425 -16.06 6.88 -12.68
N ALA A 426 -16.74 6.17 -13.60
CA ALA A 426 -16.64 6.41 -15.03
C ALA A 426 -17.05 7.84 -15.40
N GLY A 427 -18.06 8.38 -14.72
CA GLY A 427 -18.48 9.78 -14.84
C GLY A 427 -17.41 10.80 -14.46
N GLU A 428 -16.40 10.44 -13.66
CA GLU A 428 -15.30 11.36 -13.35
C GLU A 428 -14.37 11.58 -14.56
N PHE A 429 -14.28 10.60 -15.46
CA PHE A 429 -13.45 10.62 -16.66
C PHE A 429 -14.12 11.31 -17.87
N THR A 430 -15.27 11.97 -17.70
CA THR A 430 -15.90 12.70 -18.81
C THR A 430 -15.45 14.17 -18.83
N GLY A 431 -14.49 14.49 -19.72
CA GLY A 431 -14.27 15.85 -20.24
C GLY A 431 -13.23 16.77 -19.58
N ARG A 432 -12.48 16.36 -18.53
CA ARG A 432 -11.41 17.19 -17.96
C ARG A 432 -10.02 16.73 -18.40
N ASP A 433 -9.07 17.64 -18.52
CA ASP A 433 -7.66 17.28 -18.82
C ASP A 433 -7.02 16.48 -17.68
N THR A 434 -7.50 16.63 -16.44
CA THR A 434 -7.01 15.90 -15.26
C THR A 434 -8.16 15.60 -14.30
N VAL A 435 -8.12 14.40 -13.73
CA VAL A 435 -9.12 13.86 -12.79
C VAL A 435 -8.42 13.40 -11.53
N ARG A 436 -8.95 13.78 -10.37
CA ARG A 436 -8.42 13.44 -9.04
C ARG A 436 -9.54 12.94 -8.14
N PHE A 437 -9.32 11.81 -7.48
CA PHE A 437 -10.25 11.26 -6.50
C PHE A 437 -9.54 10.31 -5.53
N PHE A 438 -10.15 10.09 -4.37
CA PHE A 438 -9.65 9.11 -3.40
C PHE A 438 -10.08 7.70 -3.83
N SER A 439 -9.11 6.80 -4.04
CA SER A 439 -9.38 5.42 -4.45
C SER A 439 -10.29 4.67 -3.47
N GLY A 440 -10.15 4.94 -2.16
CA GLY A 440 -10.97 4.34 -1.11
C GLY A 440 -12.46 4.74 -1.15
N GLN A 441 -12.79 5.85 -1.81
CA GLN A 441 -14.13 6.43 -1.88
C GLN A 441 -15.10 5.56 -2.68
N PHE A 442 -14.63 5.00 -3.81
CA PHE A 442 -15.43 4.14 -4.67
C PHE A 442 -15.30 2.66 -4.33
N ASP A 443 -14.26 2.28 -3.58
CA ASP A 443 -13.99 0.89 -3.19
C ASP A 443 -13.98 -0.04 -4.43
N VAL A 444 -13.29 0.43 -5.46
CA VAL A 444 -13.04 -0.25 -6.73
C VAL A 444 -11.55 -0.56 -6.80
N SER A 445 -11.20 -1.74 -7.31
CA SER A 445 -9.78 -2.12 -7.39
C SER A 445 -9.00 -1.15 -8.29
N PRO A 446 -7.70 -0.89 -7.99
CA PRO A 446 -6.88 -0.02 -8.83
C PRO A 446 -6.80 -0.49 -10.28
N GLU A 447 -6.88 -1.79 -10.52
CA GLU A 447 -6.84 -2.38 -11.85
C GLU A 447 -8.07 -2.01 -12.66
N LEU A 448 -9.26 -2.17 -12.07
CA LEU A 448 -10.52 -1.81 -12.71
C LEU A 448 -10.62 -0.30 -12.97
N VAL A 449 -10.14 0.53 -12.03
CA VAL A 449 -10.04 1.99 -12.21
C VAL A 449 -9.19 2.33 -13.44
N ARG A 450 -8.04 1.66 -13.62
CA ARG A 450 -7.16 1.90 -14.77
C ARG A 450 -7.81 1.48 -16.10
N GLN A 451 -8.50 0.34 -16.14
CA GLN A 451 -9.17 -0.10 -17.36
C GLN A 451 -10.29 0.88 -17.76
N ILE A 452 -11.09 1.35 -16.79
CA ILE A 452 -12.13 2.37 -17.02
C ILE A 452 -11.50 3.68 -17.48
N ALA A 453 -10.44 4.15 -16.82
CA ALA A 453 -9.72 5.36 -17.19
C ALA A 453 -9.19 5.26 -18.63
N ALA A 454 -8.56 4.14 -18.98
CA ALA A 454 -8.01 3.88 -20.31
C ALA A 454 -9.09 3.87 -21.39
N PHE A 455 -10.25 3.26 -21.11
CA PHE A 455 -11.41 3.29 -22.00
C PHE A 455 -11.90 4.72 -22.30
N HIS A 456 -11.78 5.63 -21.32
CA HIS A 456 -12.08 7.05 -21.50
C HIS A 456 -10.90 7.89 -22.04
N GLY A 457 -9.77 7.28 -22.40
CA GLY A 457 -8.58 7.98 -22.92
C GLY A 457 -7.71 8.66 -21.86
N TYR A 458 -7.82 8.24 -20.60
CA TYR A 458 -7.01 8.75 -19.50
C TYR A 458 -5.89 7.77 -19.16
N PHE A 459 -4.75 8.33 -18.72
CA PHE A 459 -3.61 7.58 -18.22
C PHE A 459 -3.30 8.00 -16.80
N TYR A 460 -2.76 7.07 -16.02
CA TYR A 460 -2.36 7.31 -14.65
C TYR A 460 -1.15 8.26 -14.61
N LEU A 461 -1.24 9.31 -13.80
CA LEU A 461 -0.18 10.29 -13.59
C LEU A 461 0.55 10.07 -12.28
N ASP A 462 -0.18 10.13 -11.16
CA ASP A 462 0.41 10.08 -9.83
C ASP A 462 -0.58 9.59 -8.76
N GLU A 463 -0.06 9.24 -7.58
CA GLU A 463 -0.83 8.75 -6.43
C GLU A 463 -0.29 9.33 -5.12
N THR A 464 -0.97 10.29 -4.50
CA THR A 464 -0.55 10.83 -3.20
C THR A 464 -1.24 10.09 -2.05
N SER A 465 -0.46 9.50 -1.15
CA SER A 465 -1.00 8.90 0.08
C SER A 465 -1.31 9.98 1.11
N THR A 466 -2.51 9.96 1.68
CA THR A 466 -2.90 10.84 2.79
C THR A 466 -3.24 10.01 4.01
N ASN A 467 -2.84 10.46 5.20
CA ASN A 467 -3.15 9.76 6.45
C ASN A 467 -4.65 9.79 6.80
N ALA A 468 -5.41 10.75 6.27
CA ALA A 468 -6.80 10.99 6.65
C ALA A 468 -7.82 10.31 5.72
N GLN A 469 -7.58 10.26 4.41
CA GLN A 469 -8.57 9.83 3.42
C GLN A 469 -8.04 8.72 2.49
N GLY A 470 -6.85 8.19 2.81
CA GLY A 470 -6.19 7.16 2.03
C GLY A 470 -5.52 7.73 0.79
N THR A 471 -5.58 6.95 -0.29
CA THR A 471 -4.79 7.16 -1.49
C THR A 471 -5.54 8.03 -2.51
N LEU A 472 -5.03 9.25 -2.76
CA LEU A 472 -5.50 10.17 -3.81
C LEU A 472 -4.83 9.81 -5.14
N VAL A 473 -5.60 9.39 -6.13
CA VAL A 473 -5.08 9.06 -7.47
C VAL A 473 -5.36 10.19 -8.46
N THR A 474 -4.40 10.45 -9.35
CA THR A 474 -4.46 11.47 -10.39
C THR A 474 -4.32 10.82 -11.77
N TYR A 475 -5.26 11.12 -12.66
CA TYR A 475 -5.28 10.67 -14.05
C TYR A 475 -5.31 11.87 -14.99
N GLY A 476 -4.59 11.78 -16.12
CA GLY A 476 -4.54 12.82 -17.15
C GLY A 476 -5.07 12.31 -18.48
N ARG A 477 -5.67 13.20 -19.29
CA ARG A 477 -6.12 12.86 -20.64
C ARG A 477 -4.96 13.01 -21.62
N ARG A 478 -4.77 12.03 -22.52
CA ARG A 478 -3.79 12.16 -23.60
C ARG A 478 -4.37 13.13 -24.65
N ARG A 479 -3.71 14.26 -24.86
CA ARG A 479 -4.04 15.19 -25.95
C ARG A 479 -3.66 14.60 -27.29
#